data_AF-A0A519PC18-F1
#
_entry.id   AF-A0A519PC18-F1
#
_cell.length_a   1.000
_cell.length_b   1.000
_cell.length_c   1.000
_cell.angle_alpha   90.00
_cell.angle_beta   90.00
_cell.angle_gamma   90.00
#
_symmetry.space_group_name_H-M   'P 1'
#
loop_
_entity.id
_entity.type
_entity.pdbx_description
1 polymer ?
#
loop_
_entity_poly.entity_id
_entity_poly.type
_entity_poly.pdbx_seq_one_letter_code
_entity_poly.pdbx_strand_id
1 'polypeptide(L)'
;MGLISRGATAPEVGPPRPSRQGIDAVAFTTALRHAAPARTVLLLAVLGALAACGGGDEKKGAEKGGSQPAAGQTVSVTTATVTSVTRTVTASGTVSAWEEVPVGAETGGLVATGVFVDEGSWVRQGQPLVQLNDALLRAQLRQQQAGVQTAEANAARDDAALARSQELKERGFLSQASLDTALANQRASQANLASARAALSETQTRLSQATIRAPVSGQVISRSVTRGQIVAAGTELFR
;
A
#
# COMPACT_ATOMS: atom_id res chain seq x y z
N MET A 1 -43.30 -15.18 -39.88
CA MET A 1 -43.02 -13.75 -40.10
C MET A 1 -43.01 -13.07 -38.74
N GLY A 2 -41.90 -12.72 -38.08
CA GLY A 2 -40.64 -12.17 -38.58
C GLY A 2 -40.63 -10.67 -38.30
N LEU A 3 -39.86 -10.20 -37.30
CA LEU A 3 -39.40 -8.81 -37.05
C LEU A 3 -38.67 -8.78 -35.68
N ILE A 4 -37.38 -9.11 -35.62
CA ILE A 4 -36.20 -8.24 -35.74
C ILE A 4 -35.85 -7.50 -34.42
N SER A 5 -34.76 -8.01 -33.85
CA SER A 5 -33.82 -7.45 -32.89
C SER A 5 -33.52 -5.94 -33.04
N ARG A 6 -33.49 -5.22 -31.92
CA ARG A 6 -32.72 -3.97 -31.78
C ARG A 6 -31.90 -4.03 -30.49
N GLY A 7 -30.60 -4.25 -30.65
CA GLY A 7 -29.61 -4.10 -29.60
C GLY A 7 -29.46 -2.63 -29.20
N ALA A 8 -29.56 -2.36 -27.90
CA ALA A 8 -29.20 -1.09 -27.30
C ALA A 8 -27.71 -1.13 -26.94
N THR A 9 -26.92 -0.35 -27.68
CA THR A 9 -25.50 -0.09 -27.42
C THR A 9 -25.35 0.78 -26.17
N ALA A 10 -24.56 0.30 -25.21
CA ALA A 10 -24.16 1.07 -24.03
C ALA A 10 -23.19 2.21 -24.41
N PRO A 11 -23.22 3.36 -23.72
CA PRO A 11 -22.26 4.44 -23.94
C PRO A 11 -20.88 4.07 -23.36
N GLU A 12 -19.87 4.09 -24.21
CA GLU A 12 -18.46 3.90 -23.89
C GLU A 12 -17.94 5.12 -23.09
N VAL A 13 -17.63 4.92 -21.81
CA VAL A 13 -17.06 5.94 -20.93
C VAL A 13 -15.54 5.92 -21.08
N GLY A 14 -15.01 6.88 -21.84
CA GLY A 14 -13.56 7.06 -22.02
C GLY A 14 -12.84 7.51 -20.74
N PRO A 15 -11.53 7.21 -20.60
CA PRO A 15 -10.76 7.53 -19.40
C PRO A 15 -10.53 9.04 -19.23
N PRO A 16 -10.44 9.56 -17.98
CA PRO A 16 -10.16 10.97 -17.73
C PRO A 16 -8.69 11.31 -18.06
N ARG A 17 -8.49 12.45 -18.74
CA ARG A 17 -7.17 13.00 -19.05
C ARG A 17 -6.52 13.62 -17.79
N PRO A 18 -5.25 13.34 -17.48
CA PRO A 18 -4.58 13.99 -16.37
C PRO A 18 -4.24 15.46 -16.70
N SER A 19 -4.61 16.35 -15.76
CA SER A 19 -4.30 17.77 -15.75
C SER A 19 -2.81 18.03 -15.55
N ARG A 20 -2.21 18.83 -16.43
CA ARG A 20 -0.88 19.44 -16.24
C ARG A 20 -0.91 20.35 -15.02
N GLN A 21 -0.17 20.02 -13.96
CA GLN A 21 0.26 20.98 -12.96
C GLN A 21 1.78 20.90 -12.77
N GLY A 22 2.35 22.08 -12.56
CA GLY A 22 3.76 22.40 -12.74
C GLY A 22 4.68 21.69 -11.76
N ILE A 23 5.88 21.41 -12.27
CA ILE A 23 7.04 20.93 -11.54
C ILE A 23 7.84 22.15 -11.09
N ASP A 24 7.71 22.51 -9.81
CA ASP A 24 8.67 23.36 -9.13
C ASP A 24 9.92 22.54 -8.79
N ALA A 25 11.07 23.07 -9.19
CA ALA A 25 12.37 22.46 -9.04
C ALA A 25 12.85 22.53 -7.59
N VAL A 26 13.14 21.37 -7.00
CA VAL A 26 13.90 21.28 -5.74
C VAL A 26 15.25 20.64 -6.06
N ALA A 27 16.30 21.45 -5.93
CA ALA A 27 17.68 21.05 -6.13
C ALA A 27 18.14 20.10 -5.02
N PHE A 28 18.62 18.92 -5.40
CA PHE A 28 19.29 17.98 -4.50
C PHE A 28 20.77 17.91 -4.87
N THR A 29 21.59 18.57 -4.05
CA THR A 29 23.05 18.55 -4.11
C THR A 29 23.55 17.26 -3.48
N THR A 30 24.18 16.38 -4.25
CA THR A 30 24.80 15.15 -3.75
C THR A 30 26.33 15.23 -3.89
N ALA A 31 27.02 15.11 -2.76
CA ALA A 31 28.47 15.10 -2.62
C ALA A 31 29.10 13.82 -3.20
N LEU A 32 30.11 13.97 -4.05
CA LEU A 32 30.91 12.86 -4.59
C LEU A 32 32.08 12.51 -3.65
N ARG A 33 32.07 11.27 -3.14
CA ARG A 33 33.21 10.60 -2.50
C ARG A 33 34.13 10.00 -3.56
N HIS A 34 35.43 10.09 -3.29
CA HIS A 34 36.54 9.73 -4.17
C HIS A 34 36.75 8.21 -4.30
N ALA A 35 37.05 7.74 -5.51
CA ALA A 35 37.96 6.61 -5.76
C ALA A 35 38.36 6.59 -7.24
N ALA A 36 39.65 6.63 -7.53
CA ALA A 36 40.22 6.43 -8.86
C ALA A 36 41.26 5.29 -8.78
N PRO A 37 41.27 4.35 -9.75
CA PRO A 37 42.41 3.47 -10.01
C PRO A 37 43.07 3.84 -11.35
N ALA A 38 44.40 3.92 -11.39
CA ALA A 38 45.12 3.94 -12.66
C ALA A 38 46.52 3.37 -12.50
N ARG A 39 46.75 2.22 -13.12
CA ARG A 39 48.05 1.62 -13.36
C ARG A 39 48.03 1.01 -14.76
N THR A 40 49.14 1.16 -15.49
CA THR A 40 49.47 0.61 -16.84
C THR A 40 48.87 1.42 -18.00
N VAL A 41 49.57 1.85 -19.05
CA VAL A 41 50.71 1.34 -19.85
C VAL A 41 51.35 2.57 -20.55
N LEU A 42 52.61 2.96 -20.29
CA LEU A 42 53.86 2.64 -21.00
C LEU A 42 53.90 2.94 -22.53
N LEU A 43 54.82 3.84 -22.92
CA LEU A 43 55.55 3.94 -24.20
C LEU A 43 54.80 4.40 -25.49
N LEU A 44 55.10 5.63 -25.95
CA LEU A 44 55.96 5.92 -27.13
C LEU A 44 55.82 7.36 -27.65
N ALA A 45 56.94 7.87 -28.21
CA ALA A 45 57.14 9.12 -28.96
C ALA A 45 57.31 10.40 -28.10
N VAL A 46 58.52 10.74 -27.63
CA VAL A 46 59.68 11.26 -28.41
C VAL A 46 59.25 12.42 -29.31
N LEU A 47 59.49 13.66 -28.87
CA LEU A 47 59.96 14.83 -29.64
C LEU A 47 59.78 16.11 -28.78
N GLY A 48 60.89 16.76 -28.42
CA GLY A 48 60.89 18.01 -27.65
C GLY A 48 62.26 18.25 -27.00
N ALA A 49 63.34 18.24 -27.79
CA ALA A 49 63.95 19.46 -28.31
C ALA A 49 64.44 20.37 -27.17
N LEU A 50 65.58 20.05 -26.55
CA LEU A 50 66.91 20.56 -26.94
C LEU A 50 66.92 22.09 -27.14
N ALA A 51 67.09 22.80 -26.02
CA ALA A 51 67.54 24.18 -25.99
C ALA A 51 68.95 24.20 -25.37
N ALA A 52 69.99 24.18 -26.20
CA ALA A 52 71.35 24.54 -25.80
C ALA A 52 72.28 24.66 -27.02
N CYS A 53 73.01 25.79 -27.09
CA CYS A 53 74.09 26.17 -28.02
C CYS A 53 73.63 26.52 -29.46
N GLY A 54 73.93 27.69 -30.04
CA GLY A 54 74.90 28.73 -29.69
C GLY A 54 75.87 28.96 -30.87
N GLY A 55 75.76 30.11 -31.53
CA GLY A 55 76.87 30.79 -32.22
C GLY A 55 77.09 30.53 -33.72
N GLY A 56 77.02 31.63 -34.51
CA GLY A 56 78.13 32.01 -35.39
C GLY A 56 78.06 31.71 -36.90
N ASP A 57 77.90 32.80 -37.66
CA ASP A 57 78.57 33.14 -38.94
C ASP A 57 78.12 32.58 -40.31
N GLU A 58 77.58 33.55 -41.08
CA GLU A 58 77.99 34.02 -42.41
C GLU A 58 77.85 33.19 -43.71
N LYS A 59 77.25 33.91 -44.68
CA LYS A 59 77.58 34.02 -46.13
C LYS A 59 76.76 33.25 -47.17
N LYS A 60 75.97 34.07 -47.89
CA LYS A 60 75.82 34.21 -49.34
C LYS A 60 75.47 32.98 -50.19
N GLY A 61 74.36 33.11 -50.91
CA GLY A 61 74.14 32.40 -52.17
C GLY A 61 72.74 32.65 -52.71
N ALA A 62 72.62 33.61 -53.61
CA ALA A 62 71.41 33.87 -54.39
C ALA A 62 71.16 32.74 -55.40
N GLU A 63 69.90 32.40 -55.67
CA GLU A 63 69.48 32.09 -57.05
C GLU A 63 67.97 32.20 -57.25
N LYS A 64 67.63 32.73 -58.42
CA LYS A 64 66.31 33.18 -58.88
C LYS A 64 65.53 32.02 -59.51
N GLY A 65 64.20 32.10 -59.36
CA GLY A 65 63.29 32.13 -60.51
C GLY A 65 62.55 30.84 -60.84
N GLY A 66 61.25 30.98 -61.10
CA GLY A 66 60.45 29.97 -61.79
C GLY A 66 58.98 29.94 -61.38
N SER A 67 58.18 30.83 -61.96
CA SER A 67 56.71 30.85 -61.91
C SER A 67 56.07 29.68 -62.66
N GLN A 68 54.99 29.09 -62.12
CA GLN A 68 53.95 28.36 -62.88
C GLN A 68 52.64 28.34 -62.06
N PRO A 69 51.44 28.57 -62.65
CA PRO A 69 50.18 28.71 -61.92
C PRO A 69 49.53 27.34 -61.63
N ALA A 70 49.12 27.10 -60.38
CA ALA A 70 48.44 25.86 -59.98
C ALA A 70 47.04 26.14 -59.40
N ALA A 71 46.05 25.66 -60.14
CA ALA A 71 44.65 25.38 -59.83
C ALA A 71 44.13 25.81 -58.44
N GLY A 72 43.25 26.81 -58.43
CA GLY A 72 42.41 27.10 -57.27
C GLY A 72 41.46 25.93 -56.99
N GLN A 73 41.63 25.27 -55.86
CA GLN A 73 40.70 24.25 -55.39
C GLN A 73 39.36 24.93 -55.07
N THR A 74 38.30 24.52 -55.77
CA THR A 74 36.94 25.01 -55.49
C THR A 74 36.45 24.40 -54.18
N VAL A 75 36.22 25.25 -53.18
CA VAL A 75 35.72 24.84 -51.86
C VAL A 75 34.23 25.12 -51.80
N SER A 76 33.43 24.09 -51.56
CA SER A 76 31.99 24.23 -51.37
C SER A 76 31.71 24.61 -49.92
N VAL A 77 31.06 25.76 -49.71
CA VAL A 77 30.73 26.28 -48.37
C VAL A 77 29.21 26.32 -48.23
N THR A 78 28.71 25.85 -47.08
CA THR A 78 27.29 25.93 -46.73
C THR A 78 27.15 26.63 -45.37
N THR A 79 26.14 27.49 -45.24
CA THR A 79 25.82 28.18 -43.99
C THR A 79 25.16 27.22 -42.99
N ALA A 80 25.83 26.99 -41.85
CA ALA A 80 25.28 26.19 -40.77
C ALA A 80 24.07 26.89 -40.15
N THR A 81 22.91 26.24 -40.21
CA THR A 81 21.68 26.75 -39.58
C THR A 81 21.46 25.96 -38.29
N VAL A 82 21.35 26.65 -37.16
CA VAL A 82 21.10 26.03 -35.85
C VAL A 82 19.63 25.61 -35.80
N THR A 83 19.39 24.31 -35.96
CA THR A 83 18.06 23.71 -35.81
C THR A 83 18.03 22.89 -34.53
N SER A 84 16.97 23.04 -33.74
CA SER A 84 16.77 22.24 -32.52
C SER A 84 16.52 20.77 -32.90
N VAL A 85 17.41 19.88 -32.46
CA VAL A 85 17.24 18.42 -32.63
C VAL A 85 16.63 17.87 -31.34
N THR A 86 15.40 17.37 -31.42
CA THR A 86 14.78 16.67 -30.29
C THR A 86 15.51 15.34 -30.06
N ARG A 87 16.31 15.28 -28.99
CA ARG A 87 16.94 14.05 -28.52
C ARG A 87 15.99 13.32 -27.59
N THR A 88 15.41 12.22 -28.06
CA THR A 88 14.63 11.32 -27.23
C THR A 88 15.57 10.34 -26.53
N VAL A 89 15.52 10.28 -25.20
CA VAL A 89 16.22 9.25 -24.41
C VAL A 89 15.20 8.20 -24.03
N THR A 90 15.33 7.00 -24.59
CA THR A 90 14.48 5.86 -24.24
C THR A 90 15.08 5.16 -23.03
N ALA A 91 14.33 5.08 -21.94
CA ALA A 91 14.69 4.35 -20.74
C ALA A 91 13.55 3.37 -20.38
N SER A 92 13.91 2.17 -19.95
CA SER A 92 12.98 1.16 -19.45
C SER A 92 13.00 1.13 -17.92
N GLY A 93 11.83 1.03 -17.29
CA GLY A 93 11.68 0.87 -15.85
C GLY A 93 10.42 0.07 -15.51
N THR A 94 10.30 -0.36 -14.27
CA THR A 94 9.12 -1.07 -13.76
C THR A 94 8.07 -0.08 -13.26
N VAL A 95 6.80 -0.35 -13.51
CA VAL A 95 5.67 0.39 -12.93
C VAL A 95 5.15 -0.40 -11.73
N SER A 96 5.05 0.25 -10.57
CA SER A 96 4.46 -0.30 -9.35
C SER A 96 3.30 0.56 -8.89
N ALA A 97 2.42 0.00 -8.06
CA ALA A 97 1.36 0.78 -7.43
C ALA A 97 1.96 1.83 -6.48
N TRP A 98 1.25 2.95 -6.32
CA TRP A 98 1.62 3.99 -5.37
C TRP A 98 1.39 3.55 -3.92
N GLU A 99 0.33 2.76 -3.68
CA GLU A 99 -0.05 2.24 -2.38
C GLU A 99 -0.55 0.79 -2.55
N GLU A 100 0.02 -0.14 -1.77
CA GLU A 100 -0.39 -1.55 -1.73
C GLU A 100 -0.81 -1.87 -0.30
N VAL A 101 -2.00 -2.46 -0.12
CA VAL A 101 -2.55 -2.79 1.20
C VAL A 101 -2.78 -4.29 1.28
N PRO A 102 -1.91 -5.05 1.98
CA PRO A 102 -2.12 -6.47 2.14
C PRO A 102 -3.36 -6.73 3.01
N VAL A 103 -4.28 -7.53 2.51
CA VAL A 103 -5.49 -7.93 3.24
C VAL A 103 -5.34 -9.37 3.69
N GLY A 104 -5.18 -9.56 5.00
CA GLY A 104 -5.03 -10.85 5.63
C GLY A 104 -6.23 -11.26 6.49
N ALA A 105 -6.24 -12.51 6.93
CA ALA A 105 -7.23 -12.99 7.89
C ALA A 105 -6.82 -12.65 9.32
N GLU A 106 -7.69 -11.93 10.04
CA GLU A 106 -7.51 -11.62 11.47
C GLU A 106 -7.77 -12.85 12.35
N THR A 107 -8.80 -13.63 12.02
CA THR A 107 -9.14 -14.91 12.68
C THR A 107 -8.78 -16.10 11.81
N GLY A 108 -8.05 -17.05 12.39
CA GLY A 108 -7.64 -18.29 11.74
C GLY A 108 -8.51 -19.50 12.07
N GLY A 109 -8.26 -20.61 11.36
CA GLY A 109 -8.89 -21.91 11.63
C GLY A 109 -10.27 -22.08 11.00
N LEU A 110 -10.72 -21.13 10.18
CA LEU A 110 -11.99 -21.20 9.48
C LEU A 110 -11.78 -21.55 8.00
N VAL A 111 -12.73 -22.31 7.45
CA VAL A 111 -12.72 -22.71 6.04
C VAL A 111 -13.32 -21.58 5.19
N ALA A 112 -12.67 -21.21 4.10
CA ALA A 112 -13.22 -20.28 3.12
C ALA A 112 -14.41 -20.93 2.37
N THR A 113 -15.63 -20.51 2.66
CA THR A 113 -16.86 -21.03 2.02
C THR A 113 -17.19 -20.31 0.73
N GLY A 114 -16.89 -19.01 0.68
CA GLY A 114 -17.15 -18.16 -0.48
C GLY A 114 -15.96 -17.26 -0.78
N VAL A 115 -15.62 -17.14 -2.07
CA VAL A 115 -14.73 -16.11 -2.60
C VAL A 115 -15.55 -15.35 -3.64
N PHE A 116 -15.60 -14.02 -3.51
CA PHE A 116 -16.49 -13.16 -4.30
C PHE A 116 -15.76 -12.30 -5.33
N VAL A 117 -14.43 -12.27 -5.28
CA VAL A 117 -13.60 -11.39 -6.10
C VAL A 117 -12.41 -12.15 -6.65
N ASP A 118 -12.12 -11.92 -7.92
CA ASP A 118 -10.99 -12.49 -8.66
C ASP A 118 -9.88 -11.45 -8.87
N GLU A 119 -8.67 -11.93 -9.20
CA GLU A 119 -7.53 -11.09 -9.53
C GLU A 119 -7.84 -10.16 -10.72
N GLY A 120 -7.36 -8.92 -10.66
CA GLY A 120 -7.65 -7.88 -11.64
C GLY A 120 -9.01 -7.19 -11.47
N SER A 121 -9.87 -7.66 -10.56
CA SER A 121 -11.17 -7.04 -10.32
C SER A 121 -11.06 -5.73 -9.53
N TRP A 122 -11.93 -4.77 -9.84
CA TRP A 122 -12.07 -3.53 -9.06
C TRP A 122 -13.02 -3.75 -7.88
N VAL A 123 -12.60 -3.32 -6.68
CA VAL A 123 -13.37 -3.43 -5.44
C VAL A 123 -13.57 -2.07 -4.79
N ARG A 124 -14.66 -1.96 -4.04
CA ARG A 124 -14.96 -0.79 -3.19
C ARG A 124 -14.60 -1.09 -1.75
N GLN A 125 -14.25 -0.06 -0.99
CA GLN A 125 -14.08 -0.14 0.45
C GLN A 125 -15.32 -0.77 1.12
N GLY A 126 -15.10 -1.73 2.02
CA GLY A 126 -16.14 -2.48 2.73
C GLY A 126 -16.74 -3.65 1.95
N GLN A 127 -16.39 -3.83 0.67
CA GLN A 127 -16.90 -4.94 -0.14
C GLN A 127 -16.37 -6.29 0.40
N PRO A 128 -17.24 -7.31 0.57
CA PRO A 128 -16.82 -8.63 1.00
C PRO A 128 -15.98 -9.32 -0.08
N LEU A 129 -14.80 -9.79 0.31
CA LEU A 129 -13.86 -10.51 -0.56
C LEU A 129 -13.99 -12.02 -0.35
N VAL A 130 -14.03 -12.44 0.92
CA VAL A 130 -14.10 -13.84 1.33
C VAL A 130 -15.09 -14.00 2.48
N GLN A 131 -15.91 -15.04 2.38
CA GLN A 131 -16.70 -15.55 3.49
C GLN A 131 -16.02 -16.78 4.08
N LEU A 132 -15.75 -16.75 5.38
CA LEU A 132 -15.32 -17.90 6.15
C LEU A 132 -16.54 -18.62 6.75
N ASN A 133 -16.40 -19.90 7.05
CA ASN A 133 -17.43 -20.69 7.71
C ASN A 133 -17.69 -20.14 9.12
N ASP A 134 -18.86 -19.54 9.31
CA ASP A 134 -19.26 -18.88 10.55
C ASP A 134 -20.28 -19.68 11.37
N ALA A 135 -20.59 -20.92 10.98
CA ALA A 135 -21.62 -21.72 11.65
C ALA A 135 -21.35 -21.91 13.15
N LEU A 136 -20.10 -22.19 13.51
CA LEU A 136 -19.67 -22.32 14.90
C LEU A 136 -19.75 -20.98 15.65
N LEU A 137 -19.30 -19.90 15.01
CA LEU A 137 -19.35 -18.54 15.58
C LEU A 137 -20.79 -18.08 15.83
N ARG A 138 -21.72 -18.37 14.92
CA ARG A 138 -23.16 -18.08 15.10
C ARG A 138 -23.76 -18.91 16.24
N ALA A 139 -23.35 -20.16 16.41
CA ALA A 139 -23.79 -20.97 17.54
C ALA A 139 -23.26 -20.40 18.87
N GLN A 140 -21.98 -20.03 18.92
CA GLN A 140 -21.36 -19.37 20.07
C GLN A 140 -22.02 -18.03 20.38
N LEU A 141 -22.37 -17.22 19.37
CA LEU A 141 -23.09 -15.96 19.55
C LEU A 141 -24.41 -16.19 20.27
N ARG A 142 -25.20 -17.19 19.84
CA ARG A 142 -26.47 -17.55 20.50
C ARG A 142 -26.25 -18.01 21.94
N GLN A 143 -25.19 -18.75 22.20
CA GLN A 143 -24.82 -19.17 23.57
C GLN A 143 -24.49 -17.96 24.45
N GLN A 144 -23.67 -17.02 23.97
CA GLN A 144 -23.33 -15.81 24.73
C GLN A 144 -24.56 -14.90 24.93
N GLN A 145 -25.46 -14.81 23.96
CA GLN A 145 -26.72 -14.09 24.09
C GLN A 145 -27.59 -14.68 25.22
N ALA A 146 -27.71 -16.01 25.30
CA ALA A 146 -28.41 -16.66 26.40
C ALA A 146 -27.71 -16.44 27.76
N GLY A 147 -26.38 -16.40 27.76
CA GLY A 147 -25.57 -16.07 28.94
C GLY A 147 -25.85 -14.66 29.45
N VAL A 148 -25.92 -13.67 28.55
CA VAL A 148 -26.29 -12.29 28.89
C VAL A 148 -27.71 -12.25 29.46
N GLN A 149 -28.70 -12.88 28.81
CA GLN A 149 -30.08 -12.90 29.32
C GLN A 149 -30.17 -13.49 30.73
N THR A 150 -29.40 -14.54 31.02
CA THR A 150 -29.34 -15.15 32.36
C THR A 150 -28.72 -14.20 33.38
N ALA A 151 -27.62 -13.53 33.02
CA ALA A 151 -26.98 -12.55 33.87
C ALA A 151 -27.85 -11.31 34.12
N GLU A 152 -28.60 -10.86 33.09
CA GLU A 152 -29.56 -9.75 33.20
C GLU A 152 -30.70 -10.10 34.15
N ALA A 153 -31.26 -11.31 34.05
CA ALA A 153 -32.30 -11.78 34.97
C ALA A 153 -31.78 -11.87 36.42
N ASN A 154 -30.51 -12.25 36.61
CA ASN A 154 -29.90 -12.30 37.92
C ASN A 154 -29.66 -10.91 38.51
N ALA A 155 -29.12 -9.98 37.72
CA ALA A 155 -28.93 -8.59 38.14
C ALA A 155 -30.28 -7.94 38.51
N ALA A 156 -31.32 -8.12 37.70
CA ALA A 156 -32.65 -7.60 37.99
C ALA A 156 -33.25 -8.17 39.29
N ARG A 157 -33.01 -9.46 39.58
CA ARG A 157 -33.45 -10.09 40.83
C ARG A 157 -32.76 -9.48 42.05
N ASP A 158 -31.46 -9.28 41.97
CA ASP A 158 -30.66 -8.76 43.08
C ASP A 158 -30.87 -7.25 43.27
N ASP A 159 -31.08 -6.49 42.19
CA ASP A 159 -31.51 -5.09 42.23
C ASP A 159 -32.84 -4.96 42.98
N ALA A 160 -33.83 -5.82 42.66
CA ALA A 160 -35.11 -5.83 43.37
C ALA A 160 -34.96 -6.27 44.84
N ALA A 161 -34.04 -7.19 45.15
CA ALA A 161 -33.76 -7.61 46.52
C ALA A 161 -33.10 -6.51 47.34
N LEU A 162 -32.16 -5.76 46.75
CA LEU A 162 -31.54 -4.60 47.37
C LEU A 162 -32.58 -3.50 47.64
N ALA A 163 -33.43 -3.17 46.66
CA ALA A 163 -34.49 -2.17 46.81
C ALA A 163 -35.43 -2.52 47.99
N ARG A 164 -35.88 -3.77 48.08
CA ARG A 164 -36.68 -4.25 49.22
C ARG A 164 -35.91 -4.17 50.55
N SER A 165 -34.61 -4.48 50.54
CA SER A 165 -33.77 -4.44 51.75
C SER A 165 -33.58 -3.01 52.26
N GLN A 166 -33.43 -2.05 51.35
CA GLN A 166 -33.36 -0.62 51.67
C GLN A 166 -34.66 -0.13 52.30
N GLU A 167 -35.81 -0.46 51.71
CA GLU A 167 -37.14 -0.10 52.25
C GLU A 167 -37.35 -0.67 53.66
N LEU A 168 -37.00 -1.93 53.89
CA LEU A 168 -37.11 -2.56 55.22
C LEU A 168 -36.11 -1.96 56.23
N LYS A 169 -34.94 -1.52 55.78
CA LYS A 169 -33.94 -0.86 56.62
C LYS A 169 -34.43 0.50 57.09
N GLU A 170 -35.00 1.30 56.19
CA GLU A 170 -35.58 2.61 56.51
C GLU A 170 -36.71 2.50 57.54
N ARG A 171 -37.47 1.40 57.50
CA ARG A 171 -38.52 1.09 58.48
C ARG A 171 -38.01 0.45 59.77
N GLY A 172 -36.70 0.23 59.91
CA GLY A 172 -36.08 -0.32 61.12
C GLY A 172 -36.17 -1.85 61.27
N PHE A 173 -36.65 -2.58 60.25
CA PHE A 173 -36.84 -4.04 60.32
C PHE A 173 -35.61 -4.86 59.87
N LEU A 174 -34.56 -4.21 59.36
CA LEU A 174 -33.37 -4.87 58.82
C LEU A 174 -32.07 -4.43 59.51
N SER A 175 -31.13 -5.36 59.69
CA SER A 175 -29.78 -5.06 60.19
C SER A 175 -28.91 -4.40 59.10
N GLN A 176 -27.85 -3.68 59.49
CA GLN A 176 -26.89 -3.14 58.50
C GLN A 176 -26.18 -4.25 57.74
N ALA A 177 -25.74 -5.32 58.42
CA ALA A 177 -25.06 -6.45 57.79
C ALA A 177 -25.90 -7.12 56.69
N SER A 178 -27.22 -7.21 56.88
CA SER A 178 -28.14 -7.73 55.86
C SER A 178 -28.23 -6.81 54.64
N LEU A 179 -28.25 -5.49 54.83
CA LEU A 179 -28.23 -4.53 53.73
C LEU A 179 -26.91 -4.59 52.96
N ASP A 180 -25.78 -4.64 53.68
CA ASP A 180 -24.44 -4.74 53.09
C ASP A 180 -24.29 -6.01 52.25
N THR A 181 -24.89 -7.13 52.71
CA THR A 181 -24.94 -8.40 51.96
C THR A 181 -25.76 -8.25 50.67
N ALA A 182 -26.93 -7.63 50.73
CA ALA A 182 -27.76 -7.39 49.54
C ALA A 182 -27.05 -6.48 48.53
N LEU A 183 -26.36 -5.45 49.01
CA LEU A 183 -25.55 -4.55 48.17
C LEU A 183 -24.36 -5.27 47.54
N ALA A 184 -23.68 -6.13 48.29
CA ALA A 184 -22.58 -6.95 47.77
C ALA A 184 -23.07 -7.90 46.66
N ASN A 185 -24.20 -8.56 46.86
CA ASN A 185 -24.81 -9.45 45.86
C ASN A 185 -25.20 -8.70 44.59
N GLN A 186 -25.83 -7.54 44.73
CA GLN A 186 -26.20 -6.67 43.61
C GLN A 186 -24.96 -6.24 42.79
N ARG A 187 -23.89 -5.82 43.46
CA ARG A 187 -22.62 -5.47 42.79
C ARG A 187 -22.00 -6.68 42.09
N ALA A 188 -22.06 -7.86 42.69
CA ALA A 188 -21.54 -9.09 42.10
C ALA A 188 -22.33 -9.49 40.84
N SER A 189 -23.66 -9.43 40.85
CA SER A 189 -24.46 -9.76 39.66
C SER A 189 -24.36 -8.71 38.56
N GLN A 190 -24.25 -7.43 38.90
CA GLN A 190 -23.91 -6.36 37.93
C GLN A 190 -22.55 -6.60 37.26
N ALA A 191 -21.52 -6.98 38.03
CA ALA A 191 -20.21 -7.32 37.49
C ALA A 191 -20.25 -8.57 36.59
N ASN A 192 -21.04 -9.57 36.94
CA ASN A 192 -21.27 -10.75 36.13
C ASN A 192 -21.98 -10.40 34.81
N LEU A 193 -22.97 -9.50 34.84
CA LEU A 193 -23.63 -8.99 33.65
C LEU A 193 -22.65 -8.25 32.73
N ALA A 194 -21.82 -7.37 33.29
CA ALA A 194 -20.80 -6.66 32.51
C ALA A 194 -19.83 -7.65 31.84
N SER A 195 -19.40 -8.68 32.56
CA SER A 195 -18.53 -9.74 32.03
C SER A 195 -19.20 -10.54 30.91
N ALA A 196 -20.47 -10.92 31.07
CA ALA A 196 -21.23 -11.62 30.03
C ALA A 196 -21.41 -10.76 28.76
N ARG A 197 -21.65 -9.46 28.91
CA ARG A 197 -21.74 -8.52 27.79
C ARG A 197 -20.40 -8.37 27.06
N ALA A 198 -19.29 -8.35 27.79
CA ALA A 198 -17.96 -8.32 27.20
C ALA A 198 -17.69 -9.59 26.36
N ALA A 199 -18.03 -10.77 26.88
CA ALA A 199 -17.90 -12.03 26.14
C ALA A 199 -18.79 -12.10 24.87
N LEU A 200 -20.00 -11.53 24.94
CA LEU A 200 -20.87 -11.37 23.78
C LEU A 200 -20.25 -10.44 22.74
N SER A 201 -19.72 -9.28 23.15
CA SER A 201 -19.05 -8.33 22.26
C SER A 201 -17.84 -8.96 21.58
N GLU A 202 -17.03 -9.72 22.30
CA GLU A 202 -15.89 -10.45 21.73
C GLU A 202 -16.34 -11.43 20.64
N THR A 203 -17.40 -12.19 20.89
CA THR A 203 -17.93 -13.16 19.93
C THR A 203 -18.53 -12.46 18.70
N GLN A 204 -19.16 -11.30 18.86
CA GLN A 204 -19.63 -10.47 17.76
C GLN A 204 -18.49 -9.96 16.88
N THR A 205 -17.39 -9.49 17.49
CA THR A 205 -16.20 -9.06 16.76
C THR A 205 -15.62 -10.23 15.95
N ARG A 206 -15.44 -11.40 16.56
CA ARG A 206 -14.98 -12.60 15.84
C ARG A 206 -15.90 -13.00 14.69
N LEU A 207 -17.22 -12.87 14.86
CA LEU A 207 -18.19 -13.11 13.79
C LEU A 207 -18.05 -12.09 12.64
N SER A 208 -17.81 -10.82 12.95
CA SER A 208 -17.57 -9.79 11.93
C SER A 208 -16.28 -10.06 11.14
N GLN A 209 -15.24 -10.58 11.80
CA GLN A 209 -13.96 -10.98 11.20
C GLN A 209 -14.06 -12.26 10.35
N ALA A 210 -15.15 -13.04 10.47
CA ALA A 210 -15.41 -14.17 9.58
C ALA A 210 -15.71 -13.74 8.14
N THR A 211 -15.98 -12.46 7.90
CA THR A 211 -16.13 -11.89 6.54
C THR A 211 -14.99 -10.92 6.29
N ILE A 212 -14.06 -11.29 5.42
CA ILE A 212 -12.92 -10.45 5.07
C ILE A 212 -13.39 -9.41 4.03
N ARG A 213 -13.17 -8.13 4.32
CA ARG A 213 -13.62 -7.00 3.51
C ARG A 213 -12.46 -6.16 3.03
N ALA A 214 -12.64 -5.46 1.90
CA ALA A 214 -11.64 -4.54 1.39
C ALA A 214 -11.51 -3.29 2.31
N PRO A 215 -10.31 -2.96 2.82
CA PRO A 215 -10.10 -1.77 3.66
C PRO A 215 -10.12 -0.46 2.86
N VAL A 216 -9.78 -0.54 1.56
CA VAL A 216 -9.73 0.59 0.62
C VAL A 216 -10.40 0.20 -0.70
N SER A 217 -10.70 1.19 -1.55
CA SER A 217 -11.17 0.94 -2.91
C SER A 217 -9.97 0.87 -3.86
N GLY A 218 -9.94 -0.10 -4.77
CA GLY A 218 -8.82 -0.31 -5.67
C GLY A 218 -8.95 -1.55 -6.54
N GLN A 219 -7.88 -1.90 -7.23
CA GLN A 219 -7.81 -3.13 -8.04
C GLN A 219 -7.09 -4.22 -7.24
N VAL A 220 -7.63 -5.44 -7.26
CA VAL A 220 -6.96 -6.60 -6.67
C VAL A 220 -5.82 -7.03 -7.58
N ILE A 221 -4.58 -7.03 -7.08
CA ILE A 221 -3.37 -7.42 -7.79
C ILE A 221 -3.22 -8.93 -7.77
N SER A 222 -3.44 -9.57 -6.62
CA SER A 222 -3.29 -11.02 -6.48
C SER A 222 -4.21 -11.60 -5.39
N ARG A 223 -4.48 -12.90 -5.49
CA ARG A 223 -5.38 -13.65 -4.60
C ARG A 223 -4.78 -15.03 -4.27
N SER A 224 -4.39 -15.24 -3.02
CA SER A 224 -3.78 -16.51 -2.58
C SER A 224 -4.79 -17.51 -2.00
N VAL A 225 -6.02 -17.09 -1.69
CA VAL A 225 -7.06 -17.93 -1.06
C VAL A 225 -7.87 -18.71 -2.09
N THR A 226 -8.27 -19.94 -1.81
CA THR A 226 -9.22 -20.71 -2.64
C THR A 226 -10.43 -21.18 -1.82
N ARG A 227 -11.59 -21.35 -2.48
CA ARG A 227 -12.77 -21.93 -1.83
C ARG A 227 -12.44 -23.33 -1.29
N GLY A 228 -12.77 -23.60 -0.03
CA GLY A 228 -12.46 -24.85 0.68
C GLY A 228 -11.12 -24.83 1.42
N GLN A 229 -10.28 -23.82 1.24
CA GLN A 229 -9.02 -23.67 1.96
C GLN A 229 -9.26 -23.31 3.43
N ILE A 230 -8.47 -23.90 4.33
CA ILE A 230 -8.40 -23.48 5.73
C ILE A 230 -7.45 -22.29 5.81
N VAL A 231 -7.96 -21.16 6.31
CA VAL A 231 -7.18 -19.93 6.43
C VAL A 231 -6.56 -19.84 7.82
N ALA A 232 -5.25 -19.62 7.90
CA ALA A 232 -4.55 -19.35 9.15
C ALA A 232 -4.53 -17.85 9.44
N ALA A 233 -4.53 -17.49 10.73
CA ALA A 233 -4.44 -16.08 11.15
C ALA A 233 -3.12 -15.47 10.65
N GLY A 234 -3.17 -14.23 10.17
CA GLY A 234 -2.02 -13.51 9.63
C GLY A 234 -1.61 -13.90 8.21
N THR A 235 -2.33 -14.80 7.54
CA THR A 235 -2.06 -15.12 6.13
C THR A 235 -2.56 -13.99 5.23
N GLU A 236 -1.69 -13.43 4.39
CA GLU A 236 -2.05 -12.48 3.32
C GLU A 236 -2.86 -13.20 2.25
N LEU A 237 -4.11 -12.78 2.06
CA LEU A 237 -5.06 -13.38 1.12
C LEU A 237 -5.19 -12.59 -0.18
N PHE A 238 -5.09 -11.26 -0.07
CA PHE A 238 -5.20 -10.33 -1.20
C PHE A 238 -4.16 -9.23 -1.07
N ARG A 239 -3.82 -8.65 -2.23
CA ARG A 239 -2.99 -7.47 -2.39
C ARG A 239 -3.60 -6.53 -3.41
#